data_AF-A0AAE9YT59-F1
#
_entry.id   AF-A0AAE9YT59-F1
#
_cell.length_a   1.000
_cell.length_b   1.000
_cell.length_c   1.000
_cell.angle_alpha   90.00
_cell.angle_beta   90.00
_cell.angle_gamma   90.00
#
_symmetry.space_group_name_H-M   'P 1'
#
loop_
_entity.id
_entity.type
_entity.pdbx_description
1 polymer ?
#
loop_
_entity_poly.entity_id
_entity_poly.type
_entity_poly.pdbx_seq_one_letter_code
_entity_poly.pdbx_strand_id
1 'polypeptide(L)'
;MKNTLNEFANLETNKRVNWLRFFMMVVVIVAVVKLEYHIEYYGIDGFLLILLMVIICWQYKIEYSKKFHFGKRHILVSVKRNMFGFYFISIMDDMLLVRQVRTRKSEFEFIENRLALTVRLNLPKDGLPNCEVKISDG
;
A
#
# COMPACT_ATOMS: atom_id res chain seq x y z
N MET A 1 -37.62 -0.38 -1.98
CA MET A 1 -36.52 -1.36 -2.09
C MET A 1 -35.23 -0.58 -2.23
N LYS A 2 -34.36 -0.60 -1.21
CA LYS A 2 -33.05 0.07 -1.25
C LYS A 2 -32.09 -0.83 -2.04
N ASN A 3 -31.60 -0.35 -3.18
CA ASN A 3 -30.58 -1.07 -3.95
C ASN A 3 -29.23 -0.84 -3.27
N THR A 4 -28.81 -1.78 -2.42
CA THR A 4 -27.43 -1.81 -1.93
C THR A 4 -26.51 -2.20 -3.08
N LEU A 5 -25.75 -1.22 -3.58
CA LEU A 5 -24.71 -1.48 -4.57
C LEU A 5 -23.48 -2.03 -3.84
N ASN A 6 -23.24 -3.33 -3.99
CA ASN A 6 -22.07 -4.01 -3.47
C ASN A 6 -21.13 -4.31 -4.63
N GLU A 7 -19.93 -3.73 -4.62
CA GLU A 7 -18.88 -4.09 -5.58
C GLU A 7 -17.78 -4.89 -4.88
N PHE A 8 -17.51 -6.08 -5.42
CA PHE A 8 -16.40 -6.94 -5.00
C PHE A 8 -15.30 -6.84 -6.03
N ALA A 9 -14.08 -6.62 -5.56
CA ALA A 9 -12.93 -6.62 -6.44
C ALA A 9 -11.63 -7.00 -5.75
N ASN A 10 -10.81 -7.73 -6.49
CA ASN A 10 -9.41 -7.90 -6.16
C ASN A 10 -8.69 -6.57 -6.47
N LEU A 11 -7.83 -6.13 -5.56
CA LEU A 11 -7.00 -4.94 -5.79
C LEU A 11 -5.88 -5.32 -6.77
N GLU A 12 -5.78 -4.54 -7.83
CA GLU A 12 -4.78 -4.77 -8.85
C GLU A 12 -3.44 -4.17 -8.44
N THR A 13 -2.39 -4.93 -8.67
CA THR A 13 -1.03 -4.46 -8.45
C THR A 13 -0.67 -3.45 -9.53
N ASN A 14 -0.24 -2.24 -9.14
CA ASN A 14 0.29 -1.30 -10.12
C ASN A 14 1.72 -1.71 -10.49
N LYS A 15 1.83 -2.62 -11.47
CA LYS A 15 3.11 -3.22 -11.90
C LYS A 15 4.14 -2.15 -12.25
N ARG A 16 3.74 -1.09 -12.96
CA ARG A 16 4.65 0.00 -13.38
C ARG A 16 5.25 0.74 -12.19
N VAL A 17 4.41 1.14 -11.23
CA VAL A 17 4.85 1.87 -10.04
C VAL A 17 5.76 1.00 -9.17
N ASN A 18 5.43 -0.28 -9.00
CA ASN A 18 6.27 -1.19 -8.22
C ASN A 18 7.62 -1.45 -8.92
N TRP A 19 7.63 -1.63 -10.24
CA TRP A 19 8.87 -1.74 -11.02
C TRP A 19 9.73 -0.47 -10.94
N LEU A 20 9.12 0.71 -11.04
CA LEU A 20 9.84 1.97 -10.89
C LEU A 20 10.48 2.10 -9.50
N ARG A 21 9.74 1.74 -8.44
CA ARG A 21 10.28 1.71 -7.07
C ARG A 21 11.43 0.72 -6.93
N PHE A 22 11.34 -0.44 -7.57
CA PHE A 22 12.41 -1.43 -7.59
C PHE A 22 13.67 -0.90 -8.29
N PHE A 23 13.54 -0.30 -9.48
CA PHE A 23 14.69 0.29 -10.17
C PHE A 23 15.35 1.42 -9.37
N MET A 24 14.55 2.31 -8.78
CA MET A 24 15.05 3.35 -7.87
C MET A 24 15.82 2.76 -6.69
N MET A 25 15.31 1.67 -6.11
CA MET A 25 15.98 0.95 -5.02
C MET A 25 17.34 0.39 -5.45
N VAL A 26 17.42 -0.24 -6.62
CA VAL A 26 18.68 -0.77 -7.17
C VAL A 26 19.70 0.35 -7.39
N VAL A 27 19.27 1.49 -7.96
CA VAL A 27 20.16 2.64 -8.17
C VAL A 27 20.74 3.16 -6.85
N VAL A 28 19.91 3.27 -5.81
CA VAL A 28 20.36 3.68 -4.47
C VAL A 28 21.38 2.70 -3.89
N ILE A 29 21.13 1.39 -3.99
CA ILE A 29 22.05 0.37 -3.49
C ILE A 29 23.41 0.44 -4.20
N VAL A 30 23.42 0.57 -5.53
CA VAL A 30 24.67 0.69 -6.32
C VAL A 30 25.45 1.94 -5.92
N ALA A 31 24.77 3.07 -5.70
CA ALA A 31 25.41 4.31 -5.27
C ALA A 31 26.05 4.16 -3.87
N VAL A 32 25.36 3.52 -2.93
CA VAL A 32 25.87 3.24 -1.58
C VAL A 32 27.12 2.36 -1.63
N VAL A 33 27.08 1.24 -2.37
CA VAL A 33 28.23 0.34 -2.48
C VAL A 33 29.43 1.03 -3.11
N LYS A 34 29.23 1.89 -4.12
CA LYS A 34 30.33 2.66 -4.72
C LYS A 34 30.93 3.70 -3.77
N LEU A 35 30.12 4.29 -2.88
CA LEU A 35 30.59 5.21 -1.84
C LEU A 35 31.43 4.48 -0.80
N GLU A 36 31.01 3.30 -0.35
CA GLU A 36 31.77 2.47 0.60
C GLU A 36 33.13 2.04 0.02
N TYR A 37 33.20 1.69 -1.26
CA TYR A 37 34.48 1.35 -1.92
C TYR A 37 35.52 2.48 -1.88
N HIS A 38 35.11 3.72 -1.64
CA HIS A 38 36.00 4.88 -1.61
C HIS A 38 36.46 5.29 -0.21
N ILE A 39 35.87 4.72 0.84
CA ILE A 39 36.11 5.11 2.22
C ILE A 39 36.60 3.88 2.99
N GLU A 40 37.85 3.89 3.45
CA GLU A 40 38.44 2.78 4.20
C GLU A 40 38.07 2.84 5.70
N TYR A 41 36.88 2.40 6.12
CA TYR A 41 36.56 2.22 7.55
C TYR A 41 36.28 0.76 7.90
N TYR A 42 37.27 0.12 8.53
CA TYR A 42 37.15 -1.22 9.09
C TYR A 42 35.96 -1.35 10.05
N GLY A 43 34.91 -2.07 9.64
CA GLY A 43 33.81 -2.58 10.47
C GLY A 43 32.55 -1.72 10.61
N ILE A 44 32.68 -0.38 10.61
CA ILE A 44 31.52 0.54 10.68
C ILE A 44 30.70 0.49 9.39
N ASP A 45 31.37 0.33 8.25
CA ASP A 45 30.75 0.31 6.92
C ASP A 45 29.76 -0.86 6.76
N GLY A 46 30.12 -2.05 7.26
CA GLY A 46 29.23 -3.21 7.23
C GLY A 46 27.94 -3.01 8.05
N PHE A 47 28.03 -2.33 9.18
CA PHE A 47 26.84 -2.01 10.00
C PHE A 47 25.94 -0.97 9.31
N LEU A 48 26.54 0.07 8.71
CA LEU A 48 25.83 1.07 7.93
C LEU A 48 25.11 0.46 6.73
N LEU A 49 25.77 -0.45 6.01
CA LEU A 49 25.17 -1.17 4.88
C LEU A 49 23.96 -2.00 5.32
N ILE A 50 24.08 -2.74 6.42
CA ILE A 50 22.96 -3.54 6.98
C ILE A 50 21.80 -2.62 7.40
N LEU A 51 22.10 -1.52 8.09
CA LEU A 51 21.09 -0.55 8.52
C LEU A 51 20.36 0.06 7.30
N LEU A 52 21.10 0.44 6.27
CA LEU A 52 20.56 0.94 5.01
C LEU A 52 19.66 -0.11 4.35
N MET A 53 20.11 -1.37 4.24
CA MET A 53 19.30 -2.45 3.70
C MET A 53 17.98 -2.63 4.46
N VAL A 54 18.00 -2.56 5.80
CA VAL A 54 16.78 -2.65 6.63
C VAL A 54 15.83 -1.48 6.34
N ILE A 55 16.36 -0.25 6.24
CA ILE A 55 15.56 0.94 5.91
C ILE A 55 14.94 0.78 4.51
N ILE A 56 15.71 0.32 3.53
CA ILE A 56 15.24 0.16 2.17
C ILE A 56 14.16 -0.93 2.12
N CYS A 57 14.36 -2.10 2.76
CA CYS A 57 13.34 -3.15 2.89
C CYS A 57 12.06 -2.65 3.60
N TRP A 58 12.19 -1.70 4.53
CA TRP A 58 11.04 -1.08 5.20
C TRP A 58 10.28 -0.12 4.29
N GLN A 59 10.99 0.67 3.49
CA GLN A 59 10.42 1.65 2.56
C GLN A 59 9.85 0.98 1.31
N TYR A 60 10.41 -0.16 0.89
CA TYR A 60 9.90 -0.93 -0.22
C TYR A 60 8.50 -1.48 0.11
N LYS A 61 7.52 -0.88 -0.56
CA LYS A 61 6.10 -1.18 -0.37
C LYS A 61 5.46 -1.48 -1.70
N ILE A 62 4.90 -2.67 -1.79
CA ILE A 62 4.12 -3.13 -2.93
C ILE A 62 2.74 -2.48 -2.83
N GLU A 63 2.37 -1.71 -3.84
CA GLU A 63 1.10 -1.00 -3.89
C GLU A 63 0.06 -1.75 -4.74
N TYR A 64 -1.12 -1.92 -4.14
CA TYR A 64 -2.32 -2.48 -4.73
C TYR A 64 -3.41 -1.42 -4.69
N SER A 65 -4.04 -1.11 -5.81
CA SER A 65 -5.03 -0.03 -5.86
C SER A 65 -6.16 -0.35 -6.82
N LYS A 66 -7.38 0.01 -6.48
CA LYS A 66 -8.51 -0.02 -7.39
C LYS A 66 -9.41 1.18 -7.22
N LYS A 67 -9.93 1.67 -8.34
CA LYS A 67 -10.92 2.74 -8.41
C LYS A 67 -12.31 2.11 -8.57
N PHE A 68 -13.21 2.47 -7.68
CA PHE A 68 -14.62 2.10 -7.73
C PHE A 68 -15.42 3.33 -8.19
N HIS A 69 -16.39 3.12 -9.07
CA HIS A 69 -17.17 4.19 -9.68
C HIS A 69 -18.60 4.11 -9.16
N PHE A 70 -19.04 5.16 -8.45
CA PHE A 70 -20.39 5.21 -7.90
C PHE A 70 -21.07 6.51 -8.32
N GLY A 71 -21.82 6.44 -9.42
CA GLY A 71 -22.46 7.60 -10.02
C GLY A 71 -21.45 8.67 -10.43
N LYS A 72 -21.43 9.81 -9.72
CA LYS A 72 -20.48 10.92 -9.94
C LYS A 72 -19.23 10.89 -9.07
N ARG A 73 -19.14 9.98 -8.09
CA ARG A 73 -18.02 9.90 -7.13
C ARG A 73 -17.07 8.75 -7.48
N HIS A 74 -15.77 8.97 -7.26
CA HIS A 74 -14.73 7.97 -7.44
C HIS A 74 -14.04 7.64 -6.13
N ILE A 75 -14.16 6.38 -5.71
CA ILE A 75 -13.53 5.89 -4.49
C ILE A 75 -12.28 5.12 -4.88
N LEU A 76 -11.11 5.62 -4.49
CA LEU A 76 -9.84 4.94 -4.67
C LEU A 76 -9.47 4.25 -3.35
N VAL A 77 -9.40 2.93 -3.39
CA VAL A 77 -8.87 2.13 -2.28
C VAL A 77 -7.45 1.71 -2.66
N SER A 78 -6.47 2.11 -1.85
CA SER A 78 -5.06 1.75 -2.01
C SER A 78 -4.57 1.02 -0.77
N VAL A 79 -3.91 -0.10 -0.98
CA VAL A 79 -3.27 -0.92 0.06
C VAL A 79 -1.81 -1.06 -0.31
N LYS A 80 -0.92 -0.58 0.57
CA LYS A 80 0.52 -0.77 0.44
C LYS A 80 0.96 -1.82 1.46
N ARG A 81 1.67 -2.85 1.02
CA ARG A 81 2.25 -3.90 1.88
C ARG A 81 3.77 -3.79 1.89
N ASN A 82 4.40 -3.80 3.06
CA ASN A 82 5.86 -3.92 3.17
C ASN A 82 6.30 -5.39 3.39
N MET A 83 7.60 -5.65 3.26
CA MET A 83 8.17 -6.99 3.46
C MET A 83 8.01 -7.51 4.90
N PHE A 84 7.87 -6.60 5.89
CA PHE A 84 7.63 -6.93 7.29
C PHE A 84 6.16 -7.25 7.64
N GLY A 85 5.29 -7.38 6.64
CA GLY A 85 3.87 -7.76 6.81
C GLY A 85 2.97 -6.65 7.36
N PHE A 86 3.40 -5.39 7.31
CA PHE A 86 2.53 -4.24 7.59
C PHE A 86 1.74 -3.84 6.35
N TYR A 87 0.46 -3.58 6.56
CA TYR A 87 -0.45 -3.00 5.59
C TYR A 87 -0.68 -1.53 5.90
N PHE A 88 -0.63 -0.70 4.88
CA PHE A 88 -0.95 0.72 4.90
C PHE A 88 -2.12 0.95 3.96
N ILE A 89 -3.29 1.12 4.54
CA ILE A 89 -4.55 1.27 3.83
C ILE A 89 -4.82 2.76 3.70
N SER A 90 -5.19 3.20 2.49
CA SER A 90 -5.53 4.56 2.17
C SER A 90 -6.82 4.55 1.35
N ILE A 91 -7.84 5.26 1.82
CA ILE A 91 -9.12 5.42 1.14
C ILE A 91 -9.25 6.89 0.75
N MET A 92 -9.45 7.13 -0.54
CA MET A 92 -9.61 8.47 -1.09
C MET A 92 -10.95 8.57 -1.82
N ASP A 93 -11.63 9.70 -1.68
CA ASP A 93 -12.87 10.05 -2.38
C ASP A 93 -12.59 11.29 -3.23
N ASP A 94 -12.75 11.19 -4.55
CA ASP A 94 -12.46 12.27 -5.51
C ASP A 94 -11.10 12.98 -5.27
N MET A 95 -10.06 12.18 -4.99
CA MET A 95 -8.68 12.61 -4.65
C MET A 95 -8.47 13.26 -3.27
N LEU A 96 -9.51 13.38 -2.44
CA LEU A 96 -9.37 13.75 -1.03
C LEU A 96 -9.11 12.51 -0.19
N LEU A 97 -8.08 12.57 0.67
CA LEU A 97 -7.79 11.50 1.62
C LEU A 97 -8.89 11.47 2.69
N VAL A 98 -9.71 10.44 2.68
CA VAL A 98 -10.76 10.24 3.68
C VAL A 98 -10.16 9.63 4.94
N ARG A 99 -9.36 8.57 4.76
CA ARG A 99 -8.73 7.89 5.89
C ARG A 99 -7.47 7.14 5.49
N GLN A 100 -6.54 7.09 6.43
CA GLN A 100 -5.33 6.29 6.35
C GLN A 100 -5.15 5.47 7.63
N VAL A 101 -4.84 4.19 7.49
CA VAL A 101 -4.61 3.29 8.62
C VAL A 101 -3.40 2.40 8.35
N ARG A 102 -2.62 2.16 9.41
CA ARG A 102 -1.53 1.17 9.41
C ARG A 102 -1.94 -0.01 10.30
N THR A 103 -1.92 -1.22 9.77
CA THR A 103 -2.32 -2.43 10.50
C THR A 103 -1.48 -3.64 10.10
N ARG A 104 -1.41 -4.63 10.98
CA ARG A 104 -0.92 -5.99 10.67
C ARG A 104 -2.06 -7.01 10.57
N LYS A 105 -3.30 -6.59 10.86
CA LYS A 105 -4.48 -7.46 10.79
C LYS A 105 -4.77 -7.82 9.33
N SER A 106 -5.17 -9.07 9.11
CA SER A 106 -5.59 -9.58 7.80
C SER A 106 -6.97 -9.10 7.38
N GLU A 107 -7.82 -8.72 8.34
CA GLU A 107 -9.15 -8.21 8.06
C GLU A 107 -9.29 -6.80 8.60
N PHE A 108 -9.88 -5.94 7.78
CA PHE A 108 -10.10 -4.56 8.14
C PHE A 108 -11.45 -4.08 7.61
N GLU A 109 -12.29 -3.59 8.50
CA GLU A 109 -13.57 -2.97 8.16
C GLU A 109 -13.49 -1.47 8.50
N PHE A 110 -13.86 -0.66 7.52
CA PHE A 110 -13.98 0.76 7.64
C PHE A 110 -15.42 1.16 7.36
N ILE A 111 -16.02 1.88 8.31
CA ILE A 111 -17.37 2.42 8.20
C ILE A 111 -17.26 3.94 8.29
N GLU A 112 -17.63 4.64 7.22
CA GLU A 112 -17.69 6.10 7.17
C GLU A 112 -19.15 6.56 7.11
N ASN A 113 -19.66 6.97 8.26
CA ASN A 113 -21.06 7.34 8.42
C ASN A 113 -21.44 8.58 7.60
N ARG A 114 -20.50 9.50 7.32
CA ARG A 114 -20.76 10.72 6.55
C ARG A 114 -20.96 10.45 5.06
N LEU A 115 -20.28 9.43 4.54
CA LEU A 115 -20.33 9.05 3.13
C LEU A 115 -21.20 7.81 2.90
N ALA A 116 -21.82 7.28 3.97
CA ALA A 116 -22.55 6.02 4.00
C ALA A 116 -21.79 4.86 3.32
N LEU A 117 -20.47 4.84 3.53
CA LEU A 117 -19.54 3.93 2.87
C LEU A 117 -19.03 2.89 3.87
N THR A 118 -19.16 1.61 3.50
CA THR A 118 -18.49 0.51 4.20
C THR A 118 -17.47 -0.13 3.28
N VAL A 119 -16.20 -0.10 3.67
CA VAL A 119 -15.10 -0.76 2.96
C VAL A 119 -14.59 -1.90 3.81
N ARG A 120 -14.70 -3.13 3.31
CA ARG A 120 -14.13 -4.33 3.91
C ARG A 120 -12.95 -4.79 3.08
N LEU A 121 -11.81 -4.98 3.74
CA LEU A 121 -10.57 -5.43 3.13
C LEU A 121 -10.17 -6.76 3.75
N ASN A 122 -9.95 -7.74 2.88
CA ASN A 122 -9.31 -9.00 3.23
C ASN A 122 -7.89 -8.99 2.63
N LEU A 123 -6.91 -9.10 3.51
CA LEU A 123 -5.48 -8.95 3.28
C LEU A 123 -4.79 -10.29 3.54
N PRO A 124 -4.94 -11.28 2.64
CA PRO A 124 -4.35 -12.59 2.82
C PRO A 124 -2.83 -12.48 2.85
N LYS A 125 -2.18 -13.34 3.67
CA LYS A 125 -0.72 -13.43 3.71
C LYS A 125 -0.14 -13.83 2.35
N ASP A 126 -0.84 -14.72 1.66
CA ASP A 126 -0.50 -15.25 0.34
C ASP A 126 -1.68 -15.01 -0.61
N GLY A 127 -1.51 -14.13 -1.59
CA GLY A 127 -2.55 -13.78 -2.56
C GLY A 127 -2.73 -12.28 -2.78
N LEU A 128 -3.70 -11.93 -3.61
CA LEU A 128 -4.10 -10.55 -3.88
C LEU A 128 -5.03 -10.06 -2.77
N PRO A 129 -4.88 -8.81 -2.29
CA PRO A 129 -5.81 -8.24 -1.34
C PRO A 129 -7.17 -7.99 -2.00
N ASN A 130 -8.23 -8.39 -1.33
CA ASN A 130 -9.60 -8.30 -1.81
C ASN A 130 -10.34 -7.19 -1.07
N CYS A 131 -11.18 -6.47 -1.81
CA CYS A 131 -11.93 -5.34 -1.32
C CYS A 131 -13.42 -5.53 -1.65
N GLU A 132 -14.26 -5.30 -0.66
CA GLU A 132 -15.71 -5.18 -0.79
C GLU A 132 -16.08 -3.75 -0.40
N VAL A 133 -16.72 -3.02 -1.30
CA VAL A 133 -17.22 -1.67 -1.05
C VAL A 133 -18.74 -1.70 -1.11
N LYS A 134 -19.38 -1.23 -0.04
CA LYS A 134 -20.83 -1.07 0.06
C LYS A 134 -21.17 0.39 0.24
N ILE A 135 -22.12 0.87 -0.55
CA ILE A 135 -22.79 2.13 -0.29
C ILE A 135 -24.17 1.83 0.28
N SER A 136 -24.41 2.32 1.48
CA SER A 136 -25.73 2.30 2.09
C SER A 136 -26.46 3.55 1.63
N ASP A 137 -27.35 3.44 0.64
CA ASP A 137 -28.25 4.54 0.33
C ASP A 137 -29.14 4.82 1.56
N GLY A 138 -28.94 6.01 2.14
CA GLY A 138 -29.67 6.55 3.28
C GLY A 138 -31.17 6.57 3.05
#